data_AF-A0A1F5G0J5-F1
#
_entry.id   AF-A0A1F5G0J5-F1
#
_cell.length_a   1.000
_cell.length_b   1.000
_cell.length_c   1.000
_cell.angle_alpha   90.00
_cell.angle_beta   90.00
_cell.angle_gamma   90.00
#
_symmetry.space_group_name_H-M   'P 1'
#
loop_
_entity.id
_entity.type
_entity.pdbx_description
1 polymer ?
#
loop_
_entity_poly.entity_id
_entity_poly.type
_entity_poly.pdbx_seq_one_letter_code
_entity_poly.pdbx_strand_id
1 'polypeptide(L)'
;MIKKLGFTLIELLVVIAIIGILAALVLSNLQGARERARDARRKNDLHAVSQSLRLYYNDNQGFPPSSTSTYKIQGCGVSVCEWGSTFTDGGTVYMNRLPLDPSSSASNPITYYYYSADTDQFALIATLENQSDSEIADSQARCETALDGYTVTESTDYVVCAE
;
A
#
# COMPACT_ATOMS: atom_id res chain seq x y z
N MET A 1 -34.62 0.54 57.55
CA MET A 1 -33.18 0.21 57.58
C MET A 1 -32.89 -0.67 56.37
N ILE A 2 -32.28 -0.13 55.31
CA ILE A 2 -32.08 -0.85 54.04
C ILE A 2 -30.83 -1.72 54.19
N LYS A 3 -30.99 -3.06 54.18
CA LYS A 3 -29.87 -4.00 54.18
C LYS A 3 -29.15 -3.89 52.83
N LYS A 4 -27.86 -3.55 52.85
CA LYS A 4 -27.01 -3.63 51.64
C LYS A 4 -26.83 -5.12 51.29
N LEU A 5 -27.32 -5.51 50.12
CA LEU A 5 -27.03 -6.82 49.52
C LEU A 5 -25.57 -6.80 49.07
N GLY A 6 -24.77 -7.75 49.56
CA GLY A 6 -23.38 -7.91 49.16
C GLY A 6 -23.26 -8.67 47.85
N PHE A 7 -22.24 -8.33 47.06
CA PHE A 7 -21.91 -9.02 45.81
C PHE A 7 -21.45 -10.44 46.10
N THR A 8 -21.95 -11.44 45.37
CA THR A 8 -21.53 -12.84 45.53
C THR A 8 -20.28 -13.16 44.71
N LEU A 9 -19.48 -14.12 45.17
CA LEU A 9 -18.31 -14.61 44.42
C LEU A 9 -18.69 -15.21 43.06
N ILE A 10 -19.87 -15.83 42.97
CA ILE A 10 -20.41 -16.37 41.70
C ILE A 10 -20.71 -15.26 40.71
N GLU A 11 -21.34 -14.17 41.15
CA GLU A 11 -21.63 -13.03 40.27
C GLU A 11 -20.34 -12.41 39.72
N LEU A 12 -19.30 -12.30 40.55
CA LEU A 12 -18.01 -11.79 40.09
C LEU A 12 -17.34 -12.74 39.09
N LEU A 13 -17.43 -14.05 39.32
CA LEU A 13 -16.85 -15.08 38.47
C LEU A 13 -17.50 -15.09 37.08
N VAL A 14 -18.83 -14.96 37.00
CA VAL A 14 -19.53 -14.93 35.70
C VAL A 14 -19.16 -13.68 34.90
N VAL A 15 -19.01 -12.53 35.57
CA VAL A 15 -18.65 -11.27 34.90
C VAL A 15 -17.25 -11.34 34.27
N ILE A 16 -16.25 -11.83 35.00
CA ILE A 16 -14.90 -11.97 34.45
C ILE A 16 -14.85 -12.99 33.31
N ALA A 17 -15.67 -14.06 33.39
CA ALA A 17 -15.77 -15.04 32.31
C ALA A 17 -16.36 -14.42 31.03
N ILE A 18 -17.43 -13.62 31.13
CA ILE A 18 -18.03 -12.93 29.98
C ILE A 18 -17.05 -11.90 29.39
N ILE A 19 -16.39 -11.09 30.23
CA ILE A 19 -15.38 -10.11 29.77
C ILE A 19 -14.23 -10.83 29.05
N GLY A 20 -13.77 -11.97 29.57
CA GLY A 20 -12.72 -12.78 28.95
C GLY A 20 -13.09 -13.27 27.55
N ILE A 21 -14.31 -13.78 27.37
CA ILE A 21 -14.82 -14.24 26.07
C ILE A 21 -14.92 -13.07 25.09
N LEU A 22 -15.51 -11.95 25.51
CA LEU A 22 -15.66 -10.76 24.65
C LEU A 22 -14.29 -10.20 24.23
N ALA A 23 -13.33 -10.11 25.17
CA ALA A 23 -11.98 -9.62 24.88
C ALA A 23 -11.25 -10.50 23.86
N ALA A 24 -11.37 -11.83 23.97
CA ALA A 24 -10.74 -12.77 23.03
C ALA A 24 -11.25 -12.60 21.59
N LEU A 25 -12.55 -12.39 21.40
CA LEU A 25 -13.15 -12.18 20.08
C LEU A 25 -12.75 -10.84 19.44
N VAL A 26 -12.55 -9.79 20.25
CA VAL A 26 -12.12 -8.48 19.73
C VAL A 26 -10.68 -8.53 19.21
N LEU A 27 -9.78 -9.24 19.90
CA LEU A 27 -8.36 -9.30 19.53
C LEU A 27 -8.12 -9.98 18.19
N SER A 28 -8.85 -11.05 17.86
CA SER A 28 -8.71 -11.74 16.57
C SER A 28 -9.13 -10.86 15.39
N ASN A 29 -10.21 -10.09 15.55
CA ASN A 29 -10.73 -9.20 14.50
C ASN A 29 -9.82 -7.98 14.25
N LEU A 30 -9.08 -7.52 15.27
CA LEU A 30 -8.20 -6.36 15.16
C LEU A 30 -7.04 -6.57 14.18
N GLN A 31 -6.54 -7.80 14.02
CA GLN A 31 -5.44 -8.09 13.10
C GLN A 31 -5.84 -7.87 11.64
N GLY A 32 -6.95 -8.49 11.20
CA GLY A 32 -7.47 -8.30 9.84
C GLY A 32 -7.95 -6.88 9.56
N ALA A 33 -8.37 -6.12 10.58
CA ALA A 33 -8.66 -4.69 10.43
C ALA A 33 -7.39 -3.86 10.16
N ARG A 34 -6.28 -4.19 10.84
CA ARG A 34 -4.98 -3.52 10.63
C ARG A 34 -4.39 -3.84 9.26
N GLU A 35 -4.50 -5.08 8.79
CA GLU A 35 -4.09 -5.50 7.45
C GLU A 35 -4.82 -4.68 6.38
N ARG A 36 -6.15 -4.68 6.40
CA ARG A 36 -6.97 -3.89 5.46
C ARG A 36 -6.67 -2.39 5.52
N ALA A 37 -6.36 -1.85 6.69
CA ALA A 37 -5.97 -0.44 6.82
C ALA A 37 -4.60 -0.16 6.15
N ARG A 38 -3.63 -1.08 6.25
CA ARG A 38 -2.35 -0.97 5.54
C ARG A 38 -2.54 -1.10 4.03
N ASP A 39 -3.37 -2.04 3.58
CA ASP A 39 -3.68 -2.22 2.15
C ASP A 39 -4.37 -1.00 1.55
N ALA A 40 -5.35 -0.43 2.26
CA ALA A 40 -5.99 0.83 1.86
C ALA A 40 -4.96 1.97 1.75
N ARG A 41 -3.98 2.02 2.66
CA ARG A 41 -2.87 2.98 2.56
C ARG A 41 -2.00 2.72 1.34
N ARG A 42 -1.62 1.46 1.04
CA ARG A 42 -0.84 1.11 -0.17
C ARG A 42 -1.55 1.58 -1.44
N LYS A 43 -2.84 1.29 -1.58
CA LYS A 43 -3.66 1.73 -2.72
C LYS A 43 -3.64 3.26 -2.87
N ASN A 44 -3.86 3.99 -1.78
CA ASN A 44 -3.82 5.46 -1.77
C ASN A 44 -2.41 6.00 -2.12
N ASP A 45 -1.36 5.37 -1.60
CA ASP A 45 0.03 5.73 -1.87
C ASP A 45 0.34 5.58 -3.38
N LEU A 46 -0.08 4.47 -4.02
CA LEU A 46 0.07 4.29 -5.47
C LEU A 46 -0.69 5.34 -6.28
N HIS A 47 -1.94 5.65 -5.91
CA HIS A 47 -2.71 6.70 -6.59
C HIS A 47 -2.05 8.09 -6.44
N ALA A 48 -1.50 8.41 -5.27
CA ALA A 48 -0.79 9.67 -5.06
C ALA A 48 0.47 9.76 -5.94
N VAL A 49 1.22 8.65 -6.07
CA VAL A 49 2.39 8.58 -6.96
C VAL A 49 1.96 8.70 -8.42
N SER A 50 0.88 8.02 -8.83
CA SER A 50 0.30 8.15 -10.19
C SER A 50 -0.02 9.62 -10.55
N GLN A 51 -0.62 10.38 -9.62
CA GLN A 51 -0.85 11.80 -9.83
C GLN A 51 0.46 12.58 -10.01
N SER A 52 1.50 12.28 -9.22
CA SER A 52 2.81 12.93 -9.39
C SER A 52 3.50 12.58 -10.71
N LEU A 53 3.33 11.35 -11.20
CA LEU A 53 3.83 10.91 -12.51
C LEU A 53 3.13 11.66 -13.65
N ARG A 54 1.84 11.96 -13.51
CA ARG A 54 1.12 12.81 -14.47
C ARG A 54 1.63 14.25 -14.49
N LEU A 55 2.00 14.81 -13.34
CA LEU A 55 2.65 16.12 -13.29
C LEU A 55 4.00 16.09 -14.01
N TYR A 56 4.80 15.03 -13.81
CA TYR A 56 6.05 14.82 -14.54
C TYR A 56 5.81 14.73 -16.05
N TYR A 57 4.80 13.97 -16.48
CA TYR A 57 4.43 13.81 -17.89
C TYR A 57 4.11 15.15 -18.55
N ASN A 58 3.35 16.02 -17.87
CA ASN A 58 2.98 17.33 -18.40
C ASN A 58 4.20 18.21 -18.72
N ASP A 59 5.25 18.12 -17.92
CA ASP A 59 6.47 18.91 -18.11
C ASP A 59 7.43 18.26 -19.12
N ASN A 60 7.54 16.92 -19.10
CA ASN A 60 8.56 16.18 -19.84
C ASN A 60 8.04 15.50 -21.11
N GLN A 61 6.73 15.58 -21.38
CA GLN A 61 6.05 14.94 -22.52
C GLN A 61 6.24 13.41 -22.58
N GLY A 62 6.40 12.79 -21.40
CA GLY A 62 6.61 11.36 -21.26
C GLY A 62 6.76 10.96 -19.79
N PHE A 63 6.37 9.74 -19.46
CA PHE A 63 6.62 9.14 -18.16
C PHE A 63 8.12 8.82 -18.00
N PRO A 64 8.65 8.88 -16.77
CA PRO A 64 10.04 8.55 -16.53
C PRO A 64 10.29 7.05 -16.79
N PRO A 65 11.47 6.67 -17.30
CA PRO A 65 11.79 5.26 -17.47
C PRO A 65 11.84 4.53 -16.12
N SER A 66 11.64 3.20 -16.13
CA SER A 66 11.86 2.36 -14.95
C SER A 66 13.28 1.81 -14.91
N SER A 67 13.86 1.70 -13.71
CA SER A 67 15.12 0.98 -13.48
C SER A 67 14.92 -0.51 -13.75
N THR A 68 15.74 -1.09 -14.64
CA THR A 68 15.66 -2.51 -15.02
C THR A 68 16.03 -3.48 -13.89
N SER A 69 16.81 -3.04 -12.91
CA SER A 69 17.27 -3.89 -11.80
C SER A 69 16.45 -3.76 -10.53
N THR A 70 15.83 -2.59 -10.31
CA THR A 70 15.14 -2.28 -9.05
C THR A 70 13.66 -1.99 -9.23
N TYR A 71 13.16 -1.87 -10.47
CA TYR A 71 11.78 -1.49 -10.78
C TYR A 71 11.35 -0.25 -9.99
N LYS A 72 12.19 0.79 -10.04
CA LYS A 72 11.95 2.10 -9.43
C LYS A 72 11.88 3.17 -10.51
N ILE A 73 11.29 4.30 -10.18
CA ILE A 73 11.22 5.48 -11.06
C ILE A 73 12.64 5.98 -11.34
N GLN A 74 13.03 6.09 -12.61
CA GLN A 74 14.31 6.67 -13.04
C GLN A 74 14.06 8.03 -13.70
N GLY A 75 13.51 8.95 -12.91
CA GLY A 75 13.15 10.32 -13.32
C GLY A 75 13.63 11.39 -12.35
N CYS A 76 14.51 11.05 -11.40
CA CYS A 76 15.10 12.03 -10.48
C CYS A 76 16.36 12.63 -11.12
N GLY A 77 16.18 13.37 -12.21
CA GLY A 77 17.24 13.69 -13.17
C GLY A 77 17.66 12.46 -13.96
N VAL A 78 18.95 12.09 -13.89
CA VAL A 78 19.46 10.84 -14.50
C VAL A 78 19.51 9.66 -13.52
N SER A 79 18.96 9.83 -12.31
CA SER A 79 19.09 8.87 -11.21
C SER A 79 17.76 8.23 -10.83
N VAL A 80 17.86 7.12 -10.09
CA VAL A 80 16.71 6.42 -9.52
C VAL A 80 16.16 7.23 -8.35
N CYS A 81 14.84 7.43 -8.34
CA CYS A 81 14.13 7.99 -7.21
C CYS A 81 13.96 6.92 -6.12
N GLU A 82 14.55 7.15 -4.95
CA GLU A 82 14.41 6.25 -3.82
C GLU A 82 13.06 6.44 -3.11
N TRP A 83 12.39 5.35 -2.75
CA TRP A 83 11.20 5.44 -1.91
C TRP A 83 11.56 6.13 -0.58
N GLY A 84 10.73 7.08 -0.15
CA GLY A 84 11.03 7.95 0.99
C GLY A 84 11.87 9.19 0.66
N SER A 85 12.37 9.35 -0.57
CA SER A 85 13.05 10.56 -1.05
C SER A 85 12.10 11.48 -1.83
N THR A 86 12.58 12.68 -2.18
CA THR A 86 11.83 13.65 -2.99
C THR A 86 11.90 13.26 -4.47
N PHE A 87 10.75 13.20 -5.14
CA PHE A 87 10.69 13.06 -6.59
C PHE A 87 10.82 14.46 -7.22
N THR A 88 11.98 14.72 -7.83
CA THR A 88 12.30 16.00 -8.45
C THR A 88 13.13 15.82 -9.71
N ASP A 89 12.84 16.62 -10.73
CA ASP A 89 13.63 16.71 -11.94
C ASP A 89 13.85 18.19 -12.32
N GLY A 90 15.06 18.53 -12.78
CA GLY A 90 15.38 19.90 -13.22
C GLY A 90 15.15 21.02 -12.18
N GLY A 91 14.99 20.68 -10.89
CA GLY A 91 14.61 21.61 -9.82
C GLY A 91 13.09 21.74 -9.57
N THR A 92 12.26 21.11 -10.40
CA THR A 92 10.81 20.97 -10.17
C THR A 92 10.54 19.79 -9.25
N VAL A 93 9.71 19.97 -8.23
CA VAL A 93 9.34 18.91 -7.29
C VAL A 93 7.95 18.39 -7.65
N TYR A 94 7.86 17.14 -8.07
CA TYR A 94 6.61 16.45 -8.39
C TYR A 94 5.98 15.79 -7.17
N MET A 95 6.82 15.34 -6.23
CA MET A 95 6.37 14.82 -4.96
C MET A 95 7.43 15.07 -3.89
N ASN A 96 7.05 15.77 -2.81
CA ASN A 96 7.97 16.09 -1.71
C ASN A 96 8.59 14.85 -1.07
N ARG A 97 7.84 13.75 -1.00
CA ARG A 97 8.28 12.48 -0.46
C ARG A 97 7.52 11.32 -1.08
N LEU A 98 8.22 10.45 -1.77
CA LEU A 98 7.69 9.18 -2.23
C LEU A 98 7.32 8.30 -1.02
N PRO A 99 6.15 7.64 -1.03
CA PRO A 99 5.68 6.85 0.08
C PRO A 99 6.55 5.61 0.32
N LEU A 100 6.59 5.14 1.56
CA LEU A 100 7.21 3.89 1.95
C LEU A 100 6.09 2.91 2.31
N ASP A 101 6.25 1.65 1.91
CA ASP A 101 5.29 0.61 2.29
C ASP A 101 5.11 0.59 3.82
N PRO A 102 3.87 0.56 4.35
CA PRO A 102 3.62 0.64 5.78
C PRO A 102 4.20 -0.53 6.58
N SER A 103 4.50 -1.65 5.94
CA SER A 103 5.13 -2.82 6.56
C SER A 103 6.65 -2.87 6.31
N SER A 104 7.20 -1.90 5.58
CA SER A 104 8.64 -1.79 5.34
C SER A 104 9.39 -1.47 6.63
N SER A 105 10.54 -2.11 6.82
CA SER A 105 11.43 -1.88 7.96
C SER A 105 12.90 -1.94 7.51
N ALA A 106 13.81 -1.43 8.33
CA ALA A 106 15.25 -1.47 8.03
C ALA A 106 15.78 -2.91 7.84
N SER A 107 15.17 -3.89 8.51
CA SER A 107 15.53 -5.31 8.45
C SER A 107 14.79 -6.08 7.34
N ASN A 108 13.70 -5.54 6.82
CA ASN A 108 12.92 -6.13 5.73
C ASN A 108 12.36 -4.99 4.85
N PRO A 109 13.16 -4.50 3.89
CA PRO A 109 12.74 -3.41 3.03
C PRO A 109 11.70 -3.93 2.04
N ILE A 110 10.46 -3.49 2.22
CA ILE A 110 9.37 -3.67 1.26
C ILE A 110 9.25 -2.38 0.47
N THR A 111 9.15 -2.49 -0.85
CA THR A 111 9.06 -1.36 -1.76
C THR A 111 7.93 -1.56 -2.75
N TYR A 112 7.35 -0.45 -3.21
CA TYR A 112 6.52 -0.46 -4.39
C TYR A 112 7.37 -0.65 -5.64
N TYR A 113 6.75 -1.15 -6.70
CA TYR A 113 7.40 -1.30 -8.00
C TYR A 113 6.79 -0.32 -9.00
N TYR A 114 7.65 0.17 -9.89
CA TYR A 114 7.33 1.03 -11.01
C TYR A 114 7.92 0.40 -12.27
N TYR A 115 7.05 0.20 -13.25
CA TYR A 115 7.40 -0.32 -14.56
C TYR A 115 6.89 0.65 -15.63
N SER A 116 7.73 0.90 -16.64
CA SER A 116 7.41 1.74 -17.80
C SER A 116 8.05 1.08 -19.02
N ALA A 117 7.24 0.51 -19.91
CA ALA A 117 7.73 -0.10 -21.14
C ALA A 117 8.09 0.96 -22.19
N ASP A 118 7.39 2.08 -22.17
CA ASP A 118 7.46 3.20 -23.08
C ASP A 118 7.25 4.52 -22.32
N THR A 119 7.08 5.62 -23.05
CA THR A 119 6.91 6.97 -22.48
C THR A 119 5.43 7.31 -22.19
N ASP A 120 4.48 6.51 -22.67
CA ASP A 120 3.05 6.83 -22.58
C ASP A 120 2.28 5.90 -21.64
N GLN A 121 2.88 4.80 -21.19
CA GLN A 121 2.29 3.89 -20.21
C GLN A 121 3.21 3.68 -19.02
N PHE A 122 2.62 3.46 -17.86
CA PHE A 122 3.31 2.98 -16.68
C PHE A 122 2.41 2.04 -15.88
N ALA A 123 3.03 1.21 -15.05
CA ALA A 123 2.37 0.41 -14.02
C ALA A 123 3.08 0.63 -12.68
N LEU A 124 2.30 0.96 -11.65
CA LEU A 124 2.69 0.98 -10.25
C LEU A 124 2.11 -0.25 -9.58
N ILE A 125 2.93 -0.98 -8.84
CA ILE A 125 2.55 -2.24 -8.21
C ILE A 125 2.84 -2.20 -6.71
N ALA A 126 1.88 -2.65 -5.92
CA ALA A 126 2.04 -2.94 -4.50
C ALA A 126 1.45 -4.30 -4.17
N THR A 127 2.20 -5.11 -3.43
CA THR A 127 1.72 -6.40 -2.93
C THR A 127 0.85 -6.18 -1.70
N LEU A 128 -0.42 -6.59 -1.77
CA LEU A 128 -1.36 -6.47 -0.65
C LEU A 128 -1.22 -7.63 0.33
N GLU A 129 -1.54 -7.38 1.59
CA GLU A 129 -1.55 -8.42 2.64
C GLU A 129 -2.83 -9.26 2.56
N ASN A 130 -3.97 -8.64 2.23
CA ASN A 130 -5.24 -9.33 2.05
C ASN A 130 -5.34 -9.97 0.66
N GLN A 131 -5.07 -11.27 0.59
CA GLN A 131 -5.16 -12.04 -0.67
C GLN A 131 -6.58 -12.19 -1.23
N SER A 132 -7.61 -11.93 -0.40
CA SER A 132 -9.01 -12.00 -0.81
C SER A 132 -9.58 -10.62 -1.17
N ASP A 133 -8.73 -9.60 -1.35
CA ASP A 133 -9.17 -8.29 -1.82
C ASP A 133 -9.71 -8.40 -3.25
N SER A 134 -11.01 -8.11 -3.42
CA SER A 134 -11.70 -8.30 -4.69
C SER A 134 -11.17 -7.40 -5.81
N GLU A 135 -10.49 -6.30 -5.48
CA GLU A 135 -10.01 -5.35 -6.48
C GLU A 135 -8.71 -5.79 -7.15
N ILE A 136 -8.03 -6.83 -6.65
CA ILE A 136 -6.73 -7.27 -7.19
C ILE A 136 -6.89 -7.68 -8.66
N ALA A 137 -7.75 -8.66 -8.94
CA ALA A 137 -7.95 -9.17 -10.30
C ALA A 137 -8.43 -8.07 -11.26
N ASP A 138 -9.35 -7.22 -10.82
CA ASP A 138 -9.85 -6.11 -11.62
C ASP A 138 -8.74 -5.07 -11.90
N SER A 139 -7.86 -4.80 -10.92
CA SER A 139 -6.75 -3.86 -11.10
C SER A 139 -5.73 -4.35 -12.10
N GLN A 140 -5.39 -5.65 -12.06
CA GLN A 140 -4.47 -6.29 -12.99
C GLN A 140 -5.05 -6.30 -14.41
N ALA A 141 -6.33 -6.67 -14.55
CA ALA A 141 -7.01 -6.68 -15.84
C ALA A 141 -7.10 -5.29 -16.47
N ARG A 142 -7.37 -4.24 -15.67
CA ARG A 142 -7.38 -2.85 -16.18
C ARG A 142 -6.03 -2.39 -16.70
N CYS A 143 -4.93 -2.95 -16.17
CA CYS A 143 -3.58 -2.51 -16.47
C CYS A 143 -2.78 -3.51 -17.32
N GLU A 144 -3.45 -4.47 -17.96
CA GLU A 144 -2.82 -5.56 -18.71
C GLU A 144 -1.81 -5.05 -19.75
N THR A 145 -2.16 -3.99 -20.48
CA THR A 145 -1.27 -3.38 -21.50
C THR A 145 -0.05 -2.70 -20.89
N ALA A 146 -0.21 -2.01 -19.76
CA ALA A 146 0.89 -1.34 -19.07
C ALA A 146 1.86 -2.33 -18.39
N LEU A 147 1.43 -3.58 -18.21
CA LEU A 147 2.23 -4.67 -17.68
C LEU A 147 2.94 -5.48 -18.79
N ASP A 148 2.86 -5.08 -20.06
CA ASP A 148 3.52 -5.83 -21.15
C ASP A 148 5.05 -5.85 -20.94
N GLY A 149 5.57 -7.01 -20.54
CA GLY A 149 6.96 -7.23 -20.13
C GLY A 149 7.23 -7.28 -18.60
N TYR A 150 6.23 -6.98 -17.77
CA TYR A 150 6.25 -7.21 -16.32
C TYR A 150 5.34 -8.40 -15.98
N THR A 151 5.96 -9.50 -15.53
CA THR A 151 5.18 -10.63 -15.01
C THR A 151 4.69 -10.30 -13.62
N VAL A 152 3.37 -10.22 -13.43
CA VAL A 152 2.77 -10.19 -12.10
C VAL A 152 3.28 -11.40 -11.31
N THR A 153 4.09 -11.15 -10.29
CA THR A 153 4.82 -12.18 -9.56
C THR A 153 3.96 -12.87 -8.53
N GLU A 154 2.98 -12.15 -7.97
CA GLU A 154 2.13 -12.64 -6.90
C GLU A 154 0.64 -12.46 -7.21
N SER A 155 -0.19 -13.39 -6.77
CA SER A 155 -1.66 -13.29 -6.88
C SER A 155 -2.26 -12.16 -6.04
N THR A 156 -1.43 -11.42 -5.32
CA THR A 156 -1.76 -10.35 -4.35
C THR A 156 -1.34 -8.96 -4.84
N ASP A 157 -0.75 -8.87 -6.02
CA ASP A 157 -0.25 -7.60 -6.58
C ASP A 157 -1.40 -6.72 -7.05
N TYR A 158 -1.57 -5.57 -6.41
CA TYR A 158 -2.50 -4.53 -6.83
C TYR A 158 -1.80 -3.53 -7.75
N VAL A 159 -2.44 -3.18 -8.87
CA VAL A 159 -1.82 -2.40 -9.95
C VAL A 159 -2.57 -1.10 -10.22
N VAL A 160 -1.82 -0.01 -10.38
CA VAL A 160 -2.31 1.29 -10.85
C VAL A 160 -1.52 1.68 -12.09
N CYS A 161 -2.19 1.94 -13.21
CA CYS A 161 -1.56 2.32 -14.48
C CYS A 161 -1.96 3.73 -14.92
N ALA A 162 -1.37 4.19 -16.02
CA ALA A 162 -1.82 5.38 -16.74
C ALA A 162 -3.22 5.12 -17.31
N GLU A 163 -4.26 5.77 -16.76
CA GLU A 163 -5.56 5.91 -17.45
C GLU A 163 -5.49 6.97 -18.55
#